data_AF-A0A554V839-F1
#
_entry.id   AF-A0A554V839-F1
#
_cell.length_a   1.000
_cell.length_b   1.000
_cell.length_c   1.000
_cell.angle_alpha   90.00
_cell.angle_beta   90.00
_cell.angle_gamma   90.00
#
_symmetry.space_group_name_H-M   'P 1'
#
loop_
_entity.id
_entity.type
_entity.pdbx_description
1 polymer ?
#
loop_
_entity_poly.entity_id
_entity_poly.type
_entity_poly.pdbx_seq_one_letter_code
_entity_poly.pdbx_strand_id
1 'polypeptide(L)'
;MELRRFVDEINRHLGTIAATGDEQAQATVQRVIAPLETALRLVLLEALSAAAAEITGEMAPGSVELRLRAGEPEFVVNPPQAGSSPVTEAPVAPSPGLDTEGGMARINLRLPETLKTRVEDAAEREGLSINAWLVRAAAAAADRSTAPTPHPHRPAGSQRYTGWAQ
;
A
#
# COMPACT_ATOMS: atom_id res chain seq x y z
N MET A 1 2.82 -6.10 19.99
CA MET A 1 2.16 -6.51 21.24
C MET A 1 2.70 -7.87 21.63
N GLU A 2 3.12 -8.07 22.87
CA GLU A 2 3.72 -9.34 23.31
C GLU A 2 2.64 -10.31 23.80
N LEU A 3 2.21 -11.23 22.93
CA LEU A 3 1.16 -12.21 23.30
C LEU A 3 1.59 -13.13 24.44
N ARG A 4 2.89 -13.42 24.51
CA ARG A 4 3.49 -14.28 25.54
C ARG A 4 3.15 -13.82 26.95
N ARG A 5 3.17 -12.50 27.20
CA ARG A 5 2.82 -11.95 28.53
C ARG A 5 1.41 -12.33 28.97
N PHE A 6 0.43 -12.28 28.06
CA PHE A 6 -0.96 -12.61 28.37
C PHE A 6 -1.13 -14.10 28.61
N VAL A 7 -0.45 -14.92 27.82
CA VAL A 7 -0.42 -16.38 27.99
C VAL A 7 0.21 -16.76 29.34
N ASP A 8 1.34 -16.15 29.70
CA ASP A 8 2.01 -16.37 30.98
C ASP A 8 1.13 -15.95 32.16
N GLU A 9 0.37 -14.85 32.02
CA GLU A 9 -0.56 -14.39 33.04
C GLU A 9 -1.75 -15.33 33.24
N ILE A 10 -2.29 -15.91 32.15
CA ILE A 10 -3.35 -16.93 32.23
C ILE A 10 -2.81 -18.20 32.88
N ASN A 11 -1.63 -18.66 32.48
CA ASN A 11 -0.98 -19.83 33.07
C ASN A 11 -0.72 -19.66 34.58
N ARG A 12 -0.29 -18.47 35.00
CA ARG A 12 -0.13 -18.14 36.42
C ARG A 12 -1.45 -18.22 37.18
N HIS A 13 -2.54 -17.66 36.63
CA HIS A 13 -3.87 -17.74 37.25
C HIS A 13 -4.36 -19.18 37.37
N LEU A 14 -4.18 -19.98 36.31
CA LEU A 14 -4.52 -21.42 36.34
C LEU A 14 -3.75 -22.17 37.43
N GLY A 15 -2.46 -21.87 37.59
CA GLY A 15 -1.64 -22.42 38.68
C GLY A 15 -2.16 -22.04 40.06
N THR A 16 -2.54 -20.79 40.29
CA THR A 16 -3.12 -20.33 41.56
C THR A 16 -4.44 -21.03 41.88
N ILE A 17 -5.31 -21.22 40.88
CA ILE A 17 -6.58 -21.94 41.05
C ILE A 17 -6.31 -23.40 41.41
N ALA A 18 -5.39 -24.05 40.69
CA ALA A 18 -5.00 -25.43 40.95
C ALA A 18 -4.42 -25.60 42.36
N ALA A 19 -3.65 -24.63 42.85
CA ALA A 19 -3.08 -24.64 44.20
C ALA A 19 -4.15 -24.72 45.32
N THR A 20 -5.39 -24.32 45.02
CA THR A 20 -6.52 -24.37 45.96
C THR A 20 -7.23 -25.73 45.97
N GLY A 21 -6.94 -26.60 44.99
CA GLY A 21 -7.52 -27.94 44.85
C GLY A 21 -6.70 -29.05 45.51
N ASP A 22 -7.08 -30.30 45.24
CA ASP A 22 -6.34 -31.49 45.66
C ASP A 22 -5.08 -31.74 44.78
N GLU A 23 -4.19 -32.62 45.24
CA GLU A 23 -2.94 -32.96 44.53
C GLU A 23 -3.22 -33.49 43.11
N GLN A 24 -4.35 -34.17 42.92
CA GLN A 24 -4.75 -34.72 41.63
C GLN A 24 -5.21 -33.62 40.65
N ALA A 25 -5.95 -32.62 41.11
CA ALA A 25 -6.29 -31.44 40.31
C ALA A 25 -5.03 -30.66 39.92
N GLN A 26 -4.08 -30.48 40.84
CA GLN A 26 -2.80 -29.84 40.55
C GLN A 26 -2.00 -30.58 39.49
N ALA A 27 -1.86 -31.90 39.63
CA ALA A 27 -1.15 -32.74 38.67
C ALA A 27 -1.80 -32.70 37.28
N THR A 28 -3.14 -32.61 37.23
CA THR A 28 -3.88 -32.52 35.96
C THR A 28 -3.65 -31.18 35.28
N VAL A 29 -3.79 -30.07 36.01
CA VAL A 29 -3.58 -28.72 35.46
C VAL A 29 -2.14 -28.55 34.96
N GLN A 30 -1.15 -29.04 35.71
CA GLN A 30 0.26 -28.95 35.30
C GLN A 30 0.55 -29.70 33.98
N ARG A 31 -0.17 -30.79 33.69
CA ARG A 31 -0.06 -31.52 32.42
C ARG A 31 -0.73 -30.80 31.25
N VAL A 32 -1.73 -29.97 31.52
CA VAL A 32 -2.54 -29.28 30.50
C VAL A 32 -1.96 -27.91 30.15
N ILE A 33 -1.31 -27.22 31.09
CA ILE A 33 -0.73 -25.87 30.86
C ILE A 33 0.26 -25.87 29.69
N ALA A 34 1.22 -26.80 29.67
CA ALA A 34 2.26 -26.84 28.65
C ALA A 34 1.73 -27.03 27.20
N PRO A 35 0.82 -27.99 26.92
CA PRO A 35 0.26 -28.13 25.57
C PRO A 35 -0.75 -27.04 25.19
N LEU A 36 -1.33 -26.31 26.16
CA LEU A 36 -2.36 -25.29 25.89
C LEU A 36 -1.78 -24.00 25.30
N GLU A 37 -0.48 -23.74 25.46
CA GLU A 37 0.16 -22.48 25.07
C GLU A 37 -0.12 -22.08 23.62
N THR A 38 0.10 -23.00 22.68
CA THR A 38 -0.11 -22.75 21.24
C THR A 38 -1.57 -22.48 20.90
N ALA A 39 -2.49 -23.23 21.52
CA ALA A 39 -3.92 -23.05 21.29
C ALA A 39 -4.39 -21.70 21.83
N LEU A 40 -3.92 -21.29 23.01
CA LEU A 40 -4.26 -20.01 23.60
C LEU A 40 -3.74 -18.84 22.74
N ARG A 41 -2.50 -18.95 22.23
CA ARG A 41 -1.93 -17.94 21.31
C ARG A 41 -2.76 -17.80 20.04
N LEU A 42 -3.21 -18.91 19.46
CA LEU A 42 -4.04 -18.90 18.26
C LEU A 42 -5.40 -18.22 18.52
N VAL A 43 -6.10 -18.61 19.59
CA VAL A 43 -7.39 -18.02 19.96
C VAL A 43 -7.27 -16.51 20.23
N LEU A 44 -6.20 -16.08 20.90
CA LEU A 44 -5.94 -14.64 21.10
C LEU A 44 -5.73 -13.91 19.77
N LEU A 45 -5.02 -14.52 18.81
CA LEU A 45 -4.82 -13.93 17.49
C LEU A 45 -6.14 -13.81 16.71
N GLU A 46 -6.98 -14.83 16.77
CA GLU A 46 -8.33 -14.82 16.16
C GLU A 46 -9.21 -13.73 16.77
N ALA A 47 -9.23 -13.62 18.10
CA ALA A 47 -9.99 -12.60 18.82
C ALA A 47 -9.54 -11.17 18.45
N LEU A 48 -8.23 -10.92 18.38
CA LEU A 48 -7.67 -9.62 17.97
C LEU A 48 -7.99 -9.30 16.51
N SER A 49 -7.99 -10.31 15.63
CA SER A 49 -8.32 -10.13 14.21
C SER A 49 -9.80 -9.78 14.03
N ALA A 50 -10.69 -10.44 14.77
CA ALA A 50 -12.12 -10.11 14.78
C ALA A 50 -12.37 -8.68 15.30
N ALA A 51 -11.73 -8.31 16.41
CA ALA A 51 -11.83 -6.96 16.96
C ALA A 51 -11.31 -5.87 15.99
N ALA A 52 -10.20 -6.13 15.27
CA ALA A 52 -9.69 -5.22 14.25
C ALA A 52 -10.68 -5.00 13.11
N ALA A 53 -11.38 -6.06 12.68
CA ALA A 53 -12.38 -5.99 11.63
C ALA A 53 -13.62 -5.18 12.06
N GLU A 54 -14.10 -5.38 13.29
CA GLU A 54 -15.20 -4.61 13.87
C GLU A 54 -14.85 -3.12 13.95
N ILE A 55 -13.68 -2.80 14.50
CA ILE A 55 -13.17 -1.42 14.61
C ILE A 55 -13.01 -0.78 13.22
N THR A 56 -12.51 -1.53 12.23
CA THR A 56 -12.39 -1.05 10.84
C THR A 56 -13.74 -0.67 10.24
N GLY A 57 -14.78 -1.47 10.51
CA GLY A 57 -16.14 -1.17 10.07
C GLY A 57 -16.67 0.16 10.63
N GLU A 58 -16.34 0.48 11.88
CA GLU A 58 -16.77 1.72 12.55
C GLU A 58 -15.90 2.94 12.21
N MET A 59 -14.65 2.75 11.77
CA MET A 59 -13.66 3.83 11.58
C MET A 59 -13.68 4.47 10.18
N ALA A 60 -14.53 4.02 9.26
CA ALA A 60 -14.53 4.49 7.88
C ALA A 60 -14.54 6.04 7.77
N PRO A 61 -13.70 6.65 6.90
CA PRO A 61 -12.87 6.04 5.86
C PRO A 61 -11.47 5.56 6.31
N GLY A 62 -11.18 5.51 7.61
CA GLY A 62 -9.97 4.86 8.15
C GLY A 62 -10.10 3.35 8.31
N SER A 63 -9.00 2.67 8.63
CA SER A 63 -8.97 1.22 8.91
C SER A 63 -7.99 0.86 10.02
N VAL A 64 -8.19 -0.30 10.63
CA VAL A 64 -7.26 -0.91 11.60
C VAL A 64 -6.93 -2.32 11.15
N GLU A 65 -5.67 -2.57 10.86
CA GLU A 65 -5.18 -3.87 10.44
C GLU A 65 -4.33 -4.50 11.53
N LEU A 66 -4.32 -5.84 11.57
CA LEU A 66 -3.43 -6.61 12.42
C LEU A 66 -2.31 -7.22 11.56
N ARG A 67 -1.07 -6.80 11.79
CA ARG A 67 0.11 -7.33 11.10
C ARG A 67 0.94 -8.19 12.04
N LEU A 68 1.44 -9.32 11.54
CA LEU A 68 2.41 -10.13 12.25
C LEU A 68 3.84 -9.73 11.86
N ARG A 69 4.68 -9.40 12.84
CA ARG A 69 6.12 -9.20 12.66
C ARG A 69 6.89 -10.08 13.61
N ALA A 70 7.79 -10.92 13.09
CA ALA A 70 8.56 -11.87 13.89
C ALA A 70 7.70 -12.72 14.85
N GLY A 71 6.47 -13.05 14.44
CA GLY A 71 5.51 -13.81 15.25
C GLY A 71 4.68 -12.99 16.23
N GLU A 72 4.97 -11.70 16.42
CA GLU A 72 4.23 -10.82 17.33
C GLU A 72 3.22 -9.95 16.56
N PRO A 73 1.97 -9.83 17.04
CA PRO A 73 0.96 -8.98 16.42
C PRO A 73 1.20 -7.49 16.68
N GLU A 74 0.92 -6.68 15.68
CA GLU A 74 1.04 -5.22 15.67
C GLU A 74 -0.20 -4.62 15.00
N PHE A 75 -0.86 -3.67 15.67
CA PHE A 75 -1.95 -2.92 15.06
C PHE A 75 -1.38 -1.81 14.17
N VAL A 76 -1.88 -1.74 12.94
CA VAL A 76 -1.59 -0.67 11.99
C VAL A 76 -2.88 0.10 11.80
N VAL A 77 -2.89 1.34 12.29
CA VAL A 77 -4.04 2.24 12.15
C VAL A 77 -3.79 3.12 10.94
N ASN A 78 -4.71 3.11 10.00
CA ASN A 78 -4.69 3.96 8.81
C ASN A 78 -5.79 5.02 8.97
N PRO A 79 -5.44 6.24 9.44
CA PRO A 79 -6.44 7.26 9.71
C PRO A 79 -7.08 7.74 8.39
N PRO A 80 -8.33 8.24 8.46
CA PRO A 80 -8.99 8.81 7.30
C PRO A 80 -8.16 9.98 6.75
N GLN A 81 -7.74 9.92 5.48
CA GLN A 81 -7.01 11.00 4.84
C GLN A 81 -7.93 12.23 4.69
N ALA A 82 -7.70 13.25 5.52
CA ALA A 82 -8.34 14.54 5.37
C ALA A 82 -7.86 15.19 4.06
N GLY A 83 -8.61 15.03 2.97
CA GLY A 83 -8.38 15.77 1.73
C GLY A 83 -8.46 15.02 0.40
N SER A 84 -8.91 13.76 0.36
CA SER A 84 -9.17 13.07 -0.92
C SER A 84 -10.65 12.76 -1.09
N SER A 85 -11.32 13.51 -1.96
CA SER A 85 -12.52 13.07 -2.68
C SER A 85 -12.29 11.64 -3.23
N PRO A 86 -13.34 10.83 -3.48
CA PRO A 86 -13.18 9.43 -3.85
C PRO A 86 -12.49 9.33 -5.22
N VAL A 87 -11.18 9.13 -5.21
CA VAL A 87 -10.42 8.58 -6.32
C VAL A 87 -9.87 7.27 -5.80
N THR A 88 -10.41 6.19 -6.35
CA THR A 88 -9.90 4.82 -6.33
C THR A 88 -8.40 4.76 -6.02
N GLU A 89 -8.10 4.45 -4.76
CA GLU A 89 -6.95 3.70 -4.25
C GLU A 89 -5.64 3.86 -5.06
N ALA A 90 -4.70 4.64 -4.51
CA ALA A 90 -3.35 4.80 -5.02
C ALA A 90 -2.34 4.11 -4.09
N PRO A 91 -1.35 3.33 -4.61
CA PRO A 91 -0.24 2.89 -3.79
C PRO A 91 0.74 4.05 -3.49
N VAL A 92 1.19 4.10 -2.23
CA VAL A 92 2.55 4.28 -1.64
C VAL A 92 3.62 5.21 -2.30
N ALA A 93 3.83 6.38 -1.72
CA ALA A 93 5.08 7.16 -1.86
C ALA A 93 6.26 6.51 -1.08
N PRO A 94 7.53 6.62 -1.53
CA PRO A 94 8.69 6.17 -0.78
C PRO A 94 9.36 7.38 -0.08
N SER A 95 9.96 7.10 1.07
CA SER A 95 10.74 8.05 1.87
C SER A 95 12.00 8.55 1.16
N PRO A 96 12.60 9.69 1.60
CA PRO A 96 13.66 10.37 0.88
C PRO A 96 15.03 9.75 1.17
N GLY A 97 15.86 9.62 0.13
CA GLY A 97 17.28 9.29 0.27
C GLY A 97 17.97 9.08 -1.07
N LEU A 98 19.10 9.77 -1.25
CA LEU A 98 20.13 9.64 -2.29
C LEU A 98 19.93 10.46 -3.57
N ASP A 99 20.12 11.77 -3.41
CA ASP A 99 21.10 12.58 -4.14
C ASP A 99 21.68 11.92 -5.40
N THR A 100 21.03 12.19 -6.52
CA THR A 100 21.62 12.24 -7.86
C THR A 100 20.97 13.44 -8.53
N GLU A 101 21.77 14.36 -9.08
CA GLU A 101 21.31 15.60 -9.72
C GLU A 101 20.10 15.37 -10.65
N GLY A 102 18.95 15.95 -10.27
CA GLY A 102 17.66 15.72 -10.92
C GLY A 102 16.82 14.65 -10.20
N GLY A 103 16.17 15.04 -9.10
CA GLY A 103 15.41 14.11 -8.25
C GLY A 103 14.34 13.31 -8.99
N MET A 104 14.36 11.99 -8.84
CA MET A 104 13.35 11.08 -9.38
C MET A 104 12.09 11.10 -8.52
N ALA A 105 10.93 11.43 -9.10
CA ALA A 105 9.63 11.34 -8.44
C ALA A 105 9.05 9.91 -8.56
N ARG A 106 8.60 9.31 -7.45
CA ARG A 106 7.91 8.01 -7.49
C ARG A 106 6.45 8.20 -7.85
N ILE A 107 6.00 7.41 -8.83
CA ILE A 107 4.62 7.36 -9.31
C ILE A 107 4.12 5.92 -9.18
N ASN A 108 2.90 5.72 -8.68
CA ASN A 108 2.25 4.42 -8.69
C ASN A 108 1.16 4.40 -9.76
N LEU A 109 1.36 3.57 -10.78
CA LEU A 109 0.52 3.49 -11.97
C LEU A 109 -0.32 2.20 -11.93
N ARG A 110 -1.62 2.33 -12.12
CA ARG A 110 -2.55 1.20 -12.28
C ARG A 110 -2.94 1.08 -13.76
N LEU A 111 -2.73 -0.09 -14.35
CA LEU A 111 -3.02 -0.37 -15.75
C LEU A 111 -4.09 -1.47 -15.82
N PRO A 112 -5.04 -1.41 -16.79
CA PRO A 112 -5.84 -2.57 -17.15
C PRO A 112 -4.94 -3.73 -17.58
N GLU A 113 -5.32 -4.97 -17.26
CA GLU A 113 -4.45 -6.15 -17.48
C GLU A 113 -4.00 -6.27 -18.94
N THR A 114 -4.90 -6.00 -19.89
CA THR A 114 -4.60 -6.02 -21.33
C THR A 114 -3.54 -5.01 -21.75
N LEU A 115 -3.44 -3.88 -21.06
CA LEU A 115 -2.45 -2.84 -21.33
C LEU A 115 -1.11 -3.17 -20.68
N LYS A 116 -1.13 -3.77 -19.48
CA LYS A 116 0.07 -4.26 -18.80
C LYS A 116 0.80 -5.30 -19.64
N THR A 117 0.10 -6.33 -20.14
CA THR A 117 0.71 -7.38 -21.00
C THR A 117 1.36 -6.78 -22.25
N ARG A 118 0.68 -5.84 -22.92
CA ARG A 118 1.24 -5.16 -24.10
C ARG A 118 2.51 -4.35 -23.80
N VAL A 119 2.57 -3.74 -22.62
CA VAL A 119 3.75 -2.98 -22.17
C VAL A 119 4.90 -3.93 -21.84
N GLU A 120 4.62 -5.06 -21.20
CA GLU A 120 5.60 -6.11 -20.91
C GLU A 120 6.22 -6.65 -22.21
N ASP A 121 5.40 -7.03 -23.19
CA ASP A 121 5.88 -7.52 -24.49
C ASP A 121 6.72 -6.48 -25.25
N ALA A 122 6.37 -5.19 -25.12
CA ALA A 122 7.10 -4.10 -25.77
C ALA A 122 8.44 -3.81 -25.10
N ALA A 123 8.48 -3.86 -23.77
CA ALA A 123 9.71 -3.74 -23.01
C ALA A 123 10.65 -4.92 -23.29
N GLU A 124 10.13 -6.14 -23.37
CA GLU A 124 10.91 -7.35 -23.67
C GLU A 124 11.50 -7.32 -25.09
N ARG A 125 10.71 -6.93 -26.10
CA ARG A 125 11.19 -6.76 -27.49
C ARG A 125 12.33 -5.76 -27.62
N GLU A 126 12.35 -4.75 -26.76
CA GLU A 126 13.37 -3.70 -26.76
C GLU A 126 14.50 -3.98 -25.74
N GLY A 127 14.48 -5.12 -25.04
CA GLY A 127 15.52 -5.54 -24.11
C GLY A 127 15.62 -4.65 -22.87
N LEU A 128 14.51 -4.05 -22.43
CA LEU A 128 14.49 -3.05 -21.37
C LEU A 128 13.61 -3.48 -20.21
N SER A 129 13.89 -2.93 -19.03
CA SER A 129 12.93 -3.00 -17.93
C SER A 129 11.67 -2.21 -18.28
N ILE A 130 10.54 -2.65 -17.75
CA ILE A 130 9.24 -1.97 -17.89
C ILE A 130 9.36 -0.50 -17.47
N ASN A 131 10.05 -0.20 -16.36
CA ASN A 131 10.25 1.17 -15.89
C ASN A 131 11.05 2.01 -16.90
N ALA A 132 12.14 1.48 -17.46
CA ALA A 132 12.94 2.19 -18.45
C ALA A 132 12.17 2.42 -19.76
N TRP A 133 11.38 1.43 -20.19
CA TRP A 133 10.52 1.54 -21.37
C TRP A 133 9.43 2.61 -21.16
N LEU A 134 8.75 2.60 -20.00
CA LEU A 134 7.72 3.58 -19.65
C LEU A 134 8.26 5.01 -19.56
N VAL A 135 9.44 5.20 -18.96
CA VAL A 135 10.08 6.52 -18.88
C VAL A 135 10.41 7.05 -20.28
N ARG A 136 10.95 6.21 -21.19
CA ARG A 136 11.21 6.63 -22.57
C ARG A 136 9.93 6.95 -23.32
N ALA A 137 8.89 6.13 -23.19
CA ALA A 137 7.61 6.37 -23.83
C ALA A 137 6.96 7.68 -23.35
N ALA A 138 7.04 7.97 -22.05
CA ALA A 138 6.56 9.20 -21.45
C ALA A 138 7.35 10.43 -21.93
N ALA A 139 8.69 10.35 -21.98
CA ALA A 139 9.55 11.42 -22.50
C ALA A 139 9.21 11.74 -23.96
N ALA A 140 9.11 10.72 -24.82
CA ALA A 140 8.76 10.91 -26.22
C ALA A 140 7.35 11.52 -26.42
N ALA A 141 6.41 11.23 -25.52
CA ALA A 141 5.08 11.84 -25.55
C ALA A 141 5.10 13.30 -25.06
N ALA A 142 5.86 13.60 -24.02
CA ALA A 142 6.04 14.94 -23.48
C ALA A 142 6.75 15.86 -24.49
N ASP A 143 7.80 15.38 -25.16
CA ASP A 143 8.53 16.14 -26.18
C ASP A 143 7.62 16.49 -27.37
N ARG A 144 6.75 15.56 -27.81
CA ARG A 144 5.74 15.83 -28.85
C ARG A 144 4.73 16.89 -28.43
N SER A 145 4.33 16.91 -27.16
CA SER A 145 3.37 17.89 -26.64
C SER A 145 3.98 19.29 -26.50
N THR A 146 5.31 19.39 -26.40
CA THR A 146 6.03 20.65 -26.20
C THR A 146 6.54 21.24 -27.52
N ALA A 147 6.46 20.49 -28.62
CA ALA A 147 6.78 20.99 -29.95
C ALA A 147 5.84 22.14 -30.34
N PRO A 148 6.36 23.36 -30.62
CA PRO A 148 5.52 24.44 -31.13
C PRO A 148 4.89 24.00 -32.45
N THR A 149 3.57 24.01 -32.53
CA THR A 149 2.86 23.86 -33.79
C THR A 149 3.42 24.90 -34.77
N PRO A 150 3.99 24.53 -35.93
CA PRO A 150 4.44 25.51 -36.91
C PRO A 150 3.20 26.28 -37.36
N HIS A 151 3.02 27.51 -36.86
CA HIS A 151 2.07 28.42 -37.44
C HIS A 151 2.53 28.66 -38.87
N PRO A 152 1.72 28.39 -39.90
CA PRO A 152 2.08 28.77 -41.25
C PRO A 152 2.21 30.29 -41.26
N HIS A 153 3.46 30.76 -41.32
CA HIS A 153 3.76 32.17 -41.57
C HIS A 153 3.08 32.53 -42.88
N ARG A 154 1.96 33.24 -42.77
CA ARG A 154 1.28 33.87 -43.89
C ARG A 154 2.27 34.87 -44.47
N PRO A 155 2.71 34.74 -45.73
CA PRO A 155 3.59 35.74 -46.31
C PRO A 155 2.83 37.06 -46.40
N ALA A 156 3.31 38.05 -45.64
CA ALA A 156 2.95 39.44 -45.83
C ALA A 156 3.55 39.90 -47.17
N GLY A 157 2.71 40.20 -48.15
CA GLY A 157 3.20 40.71 -49.43
C GLY A 157 2.18 40.71 -50.56
N SER A 158 1.26 41.67 -50.55
CA SER A 158 0.96 42.53 -51.71
C SER A 158 -0.24 43.42 -51.40
N GLN A 159 0.07 44.64 -50.97
CA GLN A 159 -0.86 45.77 -51.00
C GLN A 159 -1.18 46.06 -52.48
N ARG A 160 -2.34 45.63 -52.98
CA ARG A 160 -2.86 46.08 -54.28
C ARG A 160 -3.88 47.19 -54.03
N TYR A 161 -3.47 48.41 -54.33
CA TYR A 161 -4.38 49.54 -54.57
C TYR A 161 -5.09 49.30 -55.90
N THR A 162 -6.42 49.23 -55.89
CA THR A 162 -7.24 49.43 -57.09
C THR A 162 -8.08 50.68 -56.88
N GLY A 163 -7.79 51.72 -57.67
CA GLY A 163 -8.48 52.99 -57.69
C GLY A 163 -9.89 52.87 -58.28
N TRP A 164 -10.75 53.81 -57.87
CA TRP A 164 -12.08 54.01 -58.42
C TRP A 164 -11.99 55.15 -59.44
N ALA A 165 -12.39 54.89 -60.68
CA ALA A 165 -12.62 55.92 -61.69
C ALA A 165 -14.06 56.44 -61.59
N GLN A 166 -14.19 57.74 -61.84
CA GLN A 166 -15.41 58.56 -61.85
C GLN A 166 -16.46 58.09 -62.84
#